data_AF-A0A382HDV8-F1
#
_entry.id   AF-A0A382HDV8-F1
#
_cell.length_a   1.000
_cell.length_b   1.000
_cell.length_c   1.000
_cell.angle_alpha   90.00
_cell.angle_beta   90.00
_cell.angle_gamma   90.00
#
_symmetry.space_group_name_H-M   'P 1'
#
loop_
_entity.id
_entity.type
_entity.pdbx_description
1 polymer ?
#
loop_
_entity_poly.entity_id
_entity_poly.type
_entity_poly.pdbx_seq_one_letter_code
_entity_poly.pdbx_strand_id
1 'polypeptide(L)'
;MPDSTPSNLLNQLLKAEMMMFLRDFTDDIAVNYDDAQQTFLDLFIPMWAAQMEVNEEVERYYYGSVGNRSVVNASQLVTNIMSMLVPVFMRPQRFLQEMPEEAKDQLANQHVNHNLSQLTGIPLPLLLPTQFDESGDVTEIHDLIVEGPAGKPFLTQWATPAITALQEEGVDLPDELAQLIRLSDSLT
;
A
#
# COMPACT_ATOMS: atom_id res chain seq x y z
N MET A 1 15.65 -16.33 -23.01
CA MET A 1 14.36 -15.79 -23.46
C MET A 1 13.54 -15.55 -22.21
N PRO A 2 12.86 -14.42 -22.03
CA PRO A 2 11.96 -14.29 -20.89
C PRO A 2 10.87 -15.35 -21.07
N ASP A 3 10.63 -16.17 -20.05
CA ASP A 3 9.60 -17.19 -20.03
C ASP A 3 8.23 -16.52 -20.21
N SER A 4 7.74 -16.51 -21.45
CA SER A 4 6.44 -15.95 -21.81
C SER A 4 5.34 -16.92 -21.40
N THR A 5 5.14 -17.06 -20.08
CA THR A 5 3.99 -17.78 -19.54
C THR A 5 2.72 -16.97 -19.79
N PRO A 6 1.55 -17.61 -19.97
CA PRO A 6 0.28 -16.90 -20.12
C PRO A 6 0.04 -15.89 -18.99
N SER A 7 0.44 -16.21 -17.76
CA SER A 7 0.34 -15.31 -16.60
C SER A 7 1.17 -14.04 -16.77
N ASN A 8 2.42 -14.14 -17.23
CA ASN A 8 3.27 -12.98 -17.47
C ASN A 8 2.69 -12.05 -18.55
N LEU A 9 2.13 -12.62 -19.62
CA LEU A 9 1.50 -11.85 -20.70
C LEU A 9 0.27 -11.09 -20.17
N LEU A 10 -0.59 -11.76 -19.40
CA LEU A 10 -1.79 -11.14 -18.82
C LEU A 10 -1.43 -10.07 -17.78
N ASN A 11 -0.40 -10.31 -16.95
CA ASN A 11 0.10 -9.33 -16.00
C ASN A 11 0.61 -8.07 -16.72
N GLN A 12 1.41 -8.24 -17.78
CA GLN A 12 1.92 -7.12 -18.59
C GLN A 12 0.79 -6.35 -19.27
N LEU A 13 -0.22 -7.06 -19.79
CA LEU A 13 -1.40 -6.44 -20.41
C LEU A 13 -2.16 -5.58 -19.40
N LEU A 14 -2.47 -6.12 -18.22
CA LEU A 14 -3.18 -5.36 -17.19
C LEU A 14 -2.38 -4.16 -16.67
N LYS A 15 -1.06 -4.32 -16.48
CA LYS A 15 -0.18 -3.21 -16.13
C LYS A 15 -0.16 -2.13 -17.22
N ALA A 16 -0.20 -2.51 -18.49
CA ALA A 16 -0.25 -1.55 -19.60
C ALA A 16 -1.56 -0.75 -19.61
N GLU A 17 -2.71 -1.42 -19.40
CA GLU A 17 -4.01 -0.74 -19.28
C GLU A 17 -4.01 0.24 -18.10
N MET A 18 -3.48 -0.17 -16.94
CA MET A 18 -3.33 0.72 -15.78
C MET A 18 -2.43 1.91 -16.06
N MET A 19 -1.25 1.70 -16.67
CA MET A 19 -0.34 2.79 -17.03
C MET A 19 -0.99 3.76 -18.01
N MET A 20 -1.73 3.25 -19.01
CA MET A 20 -2.43 4.10 -19.97
C MET A 20 -3.50 4.95 -19.28
N PHE A 21 -4.27 4.37 -18.38
CA PHE A 21 -5.28 5.09 -17.59
C PHE A 21 -4.63 6.17 -16.69
N LEU A 22 -3.62 5.79 -15.91
CA LEU A 22 -2.97 6.69 -14.95
C LEU A 22 -2.20 7.84 -15.61
N ARG A 23 -1.79 7.68 -16.86
CA ARG A 23 -1.10 8.72 -17.63
C ARG A 23 -1.92 10.00 -17.79
N ASP A 24 -3.25 9.89 -17.83
CA ASP A 24 -4.12 11.06 -17.93
C ASP A 24 -4.16 11.88 -16.64
N PHE A 25 -3.59 11.36 -15.55
CA PHE A 25 -3.55 11.98 -14.23
C PHE A 25 -2.15 12.36 -13.77
N THR A 26 -1.10 12.21 -14.58
CA THR A 26 0.30 12.48 -14.18
C THR A 26 0.45 13.87 -13.55
N ASP A 27 -0.09 14.92 -14.18
CA ASP A 27 0.01 16.30 -13.68
C ASP A 27 -0.73 16.47 -12.33
N ASP A 28 -1.91 15.86 -12.20
CA ASP A 28 -2.70 15.91 -10.97
C ASP A 28 -2.00 15.15 -9.83
N ILE A 29 -1.38 14.01 -10.12
CA ILE A 29 -0.58 13.26 -9.15
C ILE A 29 0.60 14.10 -8.71
N ALA A 30 1.37 14.66 -9.65
CA ALA A 30 2.56 15.45 -9.36
C ALA A 30 2.28 16.63 -8.43
N VAL A 31 1.16 17.34 -8.65
CA VAL A 31 0.79 18.51 -7.84
C VAL A 31 0.24 18.12 -6.46
N ASN A 32 -0.41 16.97 -6.32
CA ASN A 32 -1.11 16.58 -5.09
C ASN A 32 -0.36 15.56 -4.22
N TYR A 33 0.72 14.93 -4.71
CA TYR A 33 1.41 13.86 -3.99
C TYR A 33 1.98 14.33 -2.65
N ASP A 34 2.70 15.45 -2.64
CA ASP A 34 3.27 16.04 -1.43
C ASP A 34 2.18 16.43 -0.42
N ASP A 35 1.07 17.02 -0.89
CA ASP A 35 -0.07 17.39 -0.05
C ASP A 35 -0.76 16.15 0.55
N ALA A 36 -0.88 15.07 -0.22
CA ALA A 36 -1.43 13.80 0.25
C ALA A 36 -0.56 13.17 1.35
N GLN A 37 0.76 13.23 1.19
CA GLN A 37 1.73 12.79 2.19
C GLN A 37 1.69 13.68 3.44
N GLN A 38 1.71 14.99 3.26
CA GLN A 38 1.70 15.95 4.36
C GLN A 38 0.42 15.84 5.18
N THR A 39 -0.74 15.64 4.54
CA THR A 39 -2.02 15.43 5.21
C THR A 39 -1.99 14.24 6.17
N PHE A 40 -1.35 13.13 5.76
CA PHE A 40 -1.16 11.98 6.65
C PHE A 40 -0.21 12.31 7.81
N LEU A 41 0.93 12.94 7.51
CA LEU A 41 1.95 13.27 8.51
C LEU A 41 1.45 14.28 9.55
N ASP A 42 0.68 15.29 9.14
CA ASP A 42 0.09 16.29 10.03
C ASP A 42 -0.87 15.67 11.04
N LEU A 43 -1.60 14.62 10.64
CA LEU A 43 -2.47 13.86 11.53
C LEU A 43 -1.66 12.94 12.46
N PHE A 44 -0.70 12.21 11.90
CA PHE A 44 -0.08 11.08 12.58
C PHE A 44 1.10 11.48 13.47
N ILE A 45 1.98 12.40 13.03
CA ILE A 45 3.19 12.78 13.77
C ILE A 45 2.87 13.28 15.19
N PRO A 46 1.87 14.16 15.42
CA PRO A 46 1.56 14.62 16.76
C PRO A 46 1.14 13.48 17.69
N MET A 47 0.33 12.53 17.19
CA MET A 47 -0.09 11.35 17.94
C MET A 47 1.10 10.44 18.27
N TRP A 48 1.96 10.19 17.29
CA TRP A 48 3.17 9.40 17.45
C TRP A 48 4.12 9.99 18.50
N ALA A 49 4.38 11.29 18.43
CA ALA A 49 5.24 11.99 19.36
C ALA A 49 4.71 11.90 20.81
N ALA A 50 3.40 12.13 21.00
CA ALA A 50 2.76 12.02 22.31
C ALA A 50 2.85 10.60 22.88
N GLN A 51 2.61 9.57 22.04
CA GLN A 51 2.71 8.18 22.47
C GLN A 51 4.16 7.79 22.84
N MET A 52 5.14 8.28 22.10
CA MET A 52 6.56 8.08 22.40
C MET A 52 6.95 8.69 23.75
N GLU A 53 6.52 9.91 24.03
CA GLU A 53 6.76 10.59 25.33
C GLU A 53 6.14 9.78 26.48
N VAL A 54 4.88 9.36 26.35
CA VAL A 54 4.22 8.49 27.34
C VAL A 54 4.98 7.17 27.53
N ASN A 55 5.43 6.53 26.45
CA ASN A 55 6.16 5.28 26.54
C ASN A 55 7.49 5.43 27.27
N GLU A 56 8.22 6.51 27.01
CA GLU A 56 9.48 6.83 27.70
C GLU A 56 9.25 7.08 29.20
N GLU A 57 8.20 7.80 29.57
CA GLU A 57 7.84 7.99 30.98
C GLU A 57 7.45 6.68 31.67
N VAL A 58 6.61 5.86 31.02
CA VAL A 58 6.20 4.55 31.54
C VAL A 58 7.42 3.66 31.74
N GLU A 59 8.33 3.59 30.77
CA GLU A 59 9.59 2.85 30.92
C GLU A 59 10.43 3.43 32.06
N ARG A 60 10.59 4.76 32.16
CA ARG A 60 11.40 5.40 33.19
C ARG A 60 10.94 5.07 34.61
N TYR A 61 9.63 5.10 34.86
CA TYR A 61 9.07 5.00 36.22
C TYR A 61 8.63 3.59 36.62
N TYR A 62 8.26 2.74 35.65
CA TYR A 62 7.68 1.43 35.93
C TYR A 62 8.58 0.26 35.51
N TYR A 63 9.69 0.52 34.81
CA TYR A 63 10.65 -0.53 34.49
C TYR A 63 11.40 -1.01 35.75
N GLY A 64 11.42 -2.33 35.96
CA GLY A 64 12.25 -3.01 36.97
C GLY A 64 11.86 -2.83 38.45
N SER A 65 10.90 -1.96 38.78
CA SER A 65 10.68 -1.48 40.15
C SER A 65 9.32 -1.84 40.76
N VAL A 66 8.31 -2.20 39.95
CA VAL A 66 6.94 -2.49 40.42
C VAL A 66 6.42 -3.77 39.77
N GLY A 67 5.72 -4.61 40.53
CA GLY A 67 5.14 -5.89 40.10
C GLY A 67 4.03 -5.81 39.04
N ASN A 68 4.08 -4.85 38.11
CA ASN A 68 3.10 -4.69 37.05
C ASN A 68 3.80 -4.38 35.71
N ARG A 69 4.34 -5.44 35.08
CA ARG A 69 4.77 -5.41 33.67
C ARG A 69 3.62 -5.11 32.72
N SER A 70 2.37 -5.25 33.16
CA SER A 70 1.17 -5.02 32.34
C SER A 70 1.13 -3.62 31.71
N VAL A 71 1.46 -2.58 32.48
CA VAL A 71 1.44 -1.19 31.99
C VAL A 71 2.57 -0.94 30.98
N VAL A 72 3.79 -1.41 31.30
CA VAL A 72 4.94 -1.31 30.39
C VAL A 72 4.66 -2.08 29.09
N ASN A 73 4.17 -3.32 29.20
CA ASN A 73 3.85 -4.15 28.04
C ASN A 73 2.74 -3.54 27.18
N ALA A 74 1.70 -2.97 27.80
CA ALA A 74 0.64 -2.29 27.06
C ALA A 74 1.15 -1.05 26.33
N SER A 75 1.98 -0.24 27.00
CA SER A 75 2.61 0.93 26.38
C SER A 75 3.50 0.56 25.21
N GLN A 76 4.33 -0.47 25.37
CA GLN A 76 5.19 -0.99 24.30
C GLN A 76 4.37 -1.56 23.15
N LEU A 77 3.30 -2.32 23.44
CA LEU A 77 2.41 -2.85 22.41
C LEU A 77 1.81 -1.74 21.53
N VAL A 78 1.25 -0.69 22.14
CA VAL A 78 0.66 0.43 21.36
C VAL A 78 1.74 1.16 20.58
N THR A 79 2.92 1.38 21.18
CA THR A 79 4.04 2.03 20.50
C THR A 79 4.52 1.22 19.29
N ASN A 80 4.63 -0.10 19.42
CA ASN A 80 5.02 -0.99 18.32
C ASN A 80 3.93 -1.11 17.26
N ILE A 81 2.65 -0.98 17.61
CA ILE A 81 1.58 -0.94 16.61
C ILE A 81 1.63 0.37 15.83
N MET A 82 1.81 1.49 16.52
CA MET A 82 1.89 2.81 15.88
C MET A 82 3.18 2.95 15.05
N SER A 83 4.30 2.33 15.44
CA SER A 83 5.55 2.39 14.68
C SER A 83 5.39 1.83 13.25
N MET A 84 4.46 0.89 13.03
CA MET A 84 4.16 0.33 11.70
C MET A 84 3.54 1.35 10.74
N LEU A 85 2.94 2.43 11.27
CA LEU A 85 2.43 3.57 10.50
C LEU A 85 3.48 4.66 10.27
N VAL A 86 4.62 4.61 10.97
CA VAL A 86 5.72 5.56 10.76
C VAL A 86 6.46 5.19 9.48
N PRO A 87 6.58 6.10 8.49
CA PRO A 87 7.39 5.86 7.31
C PRO A 87 8.83 5.47 7.66
N VAL A 88 9.43 4.53 6.93
CA VAL A 88 10.75 3.97 7.25
C VAL A 88 11.82 5.05 7.45
N PHE A 89 11.84 6.09 6.62
CA PHE A 89 12.83 7.18 6.73
C PHE A 89 12.69 8.00 8.01
N MET A 90 11.54 7.95 8.68
CA MET A 90 11.27 8.60 9.98
C MET A 90 11.30 7.61 11.15
N ARG A 91 11.33 6.31 10.88
CA ARG A 91 11.14 5.28 11.90
C ARG A 91 12.41 5.14 12.76
N PRO A 92 12.28 5.20 14.11
CA PRO A 92 13.43 4.99 15.00
C PRO A 92 14.10 3.64 14.76
N GLN A 93 15.43 3.58 14.91
CA GLN A 93 16.24 2.38 14.65
C GLN A 93 15.70 1.11 15.32
N ARG A 94 15.17 1.24 16.55
CA ARG A 94 14.62 0.11 17.32
C ARG A 94 13.40 -0.55 16.67
N PHE A 95 12.71 0.14 15.76
CA PHE A 95 11.48 -0.30 15.11
C PHE A 95 11.67 -0.66 13.62
N LEU A 96 12.86 -0.47 13.06
CA LEU A 96 13.12 -0.75 11.63
C LEU A 96 12.91 -2.22 11.24
N GLN A 97 13.01 -3.14 12.22
CA GLN A 97 12.86 -4.59 12.01
C GLN A 97 11.50 -5.13 12.46
N GLU A 98 10.56 -4.28 12.86
CA GLU A 98 9.24 -4.74 13.32
C GLU A 98 8.33 -5.21 12.18
N MET A 99 8.62 -4.78 10.95
CA MET A 99 7.89 -5.23 9.76
C MET A 99 8.86 -5.88 8.76
N PRO A 100 8.40 -6.92 8.02
CA PRO A 100 9.15 -7.48 6.92
C PRO A 100 9.35 -6.41 5.82
N GLU A 101 10.45 -6.52 5.06
CA GLU A 101 10.83 -5.55 4.02
C GLU A 101 9.67 -5.26 3.07
N GLU A 102 8.91 -6.29 2.70
CA GLU A 102 7.81 -6.25 1.75
C GLU A 102 6.59 -5.46 2.27
N ALA A 103 6.46 -5.32 3.60
CA ALA A 103 5.32 -4.63 4.23
C ALA A 103 5.68 -3.23 4.76
N LYS A 104 6.96 -2.85 4.74
CA LYS A 104 7.52 -1.76 5.53
C LYS A 104 6.73 -0.45 5.54
N ASP A 105 6.45 0.11 4.37
CA ASP A 105 5.74 1.37 4.21
C ASP A 105 4.30 1.17 3.69
N GLN A 106 3.84 -0.07 3.56
CA GLN A 106 2.53 -0.37 2.97
C GLN A 106 1.39 0.34 3.70
N LEU A 107 1.42 0.40 5.03
CA LEU A 107 0.36 1.08 5.81
C LEU A 107 0.41 2.60 5.66
N ALA A 108 1.59 3.22 5.72
CA ALA A 108 1.73 4.65 5.48
C ALA A 108 1.30 5.00 4.04
N ASN A 109 1.72 4.21 3.07
CA ASN A 109 1.38 4.39 1.67
C ASN A 109 -0.12 4.21 1.41
N GLN A 110 -0.83 3.35 2.14
CA GLN A 110 -2.30 3.25 2.06
C GLN A 110 -2.97 4.58 2.43
N HIS A 111 -2.48 5.28 3.46
CA HIS A 111 -3.00 6.59 3.83
C HIS A 111 -2.69 7.64 2.76
N VAL A 112 -1.46 7.69 2.26
CA VAL A 112 -1.07 8.62 1.19
C VAL A 112 -1.91 8.37 -0.07
N ASN A 113 -2.04 7.12 -0.51
CA ASN A 113 -2.84 6.76 -1.68
C ASN A 113 -4.33 7.03 -1.48
N HIS A 114 -4.86 6.87 -0.26
CA HIS A 114 -6.24 7.27 0.04
C HIS A 114 -6.43 8.77 -0.10
N ASN A 115 -5.53 9.57 0.48
CA ASN A 115 -5.60 11.02 0.36
C ASN A 115 -5.45 11.47 -1.10
N LEU A 116 -4.50 10.88 -1.83
CA LEU A 116 -4.30 11.16 -3.24
C LEU A 116 -5.56 10.82 -4.06
N SER A 117 -6.19 9.67 -3.81
CA SER A 117 -7.47 9.29 -4.43
C SER A 117 -8.57 10.33 -4.17
N GLN A 118 -8.66 10.89 -2.96
CA GLN A 118 -9.63 11.92 -2.64
C GLN A 118 -9.33 13.26 -3.34
N LEU A 119 -8.05 13.59 -3.56
CA LEU A 119 -7.62 14.84 -4.18
C LEU A 119 -7.75 14.80 -5.71
N THR A 120 -7.45 13.67 -6.33
CA THR A 120 -7.40 13.53 -7.81
C THR A 120 -8.63 12.86 -8.40
N GLY A 121 -9.43 12.17 -7.58
CA GLY A 121 -10.55 11.36 -8.04
C GLY A 121 -10.14 10.00 -8.63
N ILE A 122 -8.83 9.69 -8.69
CA ILE A 122 -8.34 8.40 -9.17
C ILE A 122 -8.83 7.31 -8.21
N PRO A 123 -9.39 6.19 -8.70
CA PRO A 123 -9.79 5.08 -7.84
C PRO A 123 -8.61 4.52 -7.02
N LEU A 124 -8.78 4.44 -5.70
CA LEU A 124 -7.79 3.88 -4.77
C LEU A 124 -7.23 2.52 -5.20
N PRO A 125 -8.01 1.56 -5.74
CA PRO A 125 -7.49 0.28 -6.21
C PRO A 125 -6.40 0.39 -7.30
N LEU A 126 -6.37 1.49 -8.06
CA LEU A 126 -5.36 1.73 -9.08
C LEU A 126 -4.09 2.39 -8.50
N LEU A 127 -4.21 3.08 -7.36
CA LEU A 127 -3.08 3.72 -6.68
C LEU A 127 -2.34 2.75 -5.76
N LEU A 128 -3.04 1.87 -5.04
CA LEU A 128 -2.42 0.95 -4.07
C LEU A 128 -1.30 0.06 -4.63
N PRO A 129 -1.43 -0.56 -5.82
CA PRO A 129 -0.36 -1.36 -6.38
C PRO A 129 0.71 -0.53 -7.11
N THR A 130 0.58 0.80 -7.18
CA THR A 130 1.37 1.66 -8.06
C THR A 130 2.32 2.55 -7.27
N GLN A 131 3.54 2.70 -7.78
CA GLN A 131 4.53 3.66 -7.29
C GLN A 131 4.72 4.78 -8.32
N PHE A 132 4.88 5.99 -7.81
CA PHE A 132 5.08 7.19 -8.59
C PHE A 132 6.43 7.83 -8.26
N ASP A 133 7.01 8.54 -9.22
CA ASP A 133 8.13 9.44 -8.95
C ASP A 133 7.66 10.87 -8.60
N GLU A 134 8.63 11.77 -8.37
CA GLU A 134 8.40 13.18 -8.06
C GLU A 134 7.66 13.95 -9.19
N SER A 135 7.62 13.41 -10.41
CA SER A 135 6.90 13.98 -11.55
C SER A 135 5.49 13.40 -11.70
N GLY A 136 5.07 12.52 -10.79
CA GLY A 136 3.79 11.81 -10.87
C GLY A 136 3.77 10.69 -11.90
N ASP A 137 4.92 10.33 -12.49
CA ASP A 137 5.01 9.25 -13.46
C ASP A 137 5.03 7.89 -12.76
N VAL A 138 4.34 6.92 -13.35
CA VAL A 138 4.32 5.54 -12.85
C VAL A 138 5.71 4.90 -13.03
N THR A 139 6.37 4.56 -11.93
CA THR A 139 7.69 3.90 -11.93
C THR A 139 7.58 2.39 -11.85
N GLU A 140 6.64 1.90 -11.05
CA GLU A 140 6.39 0.48 -10.84
C GLU A 140 4.91 0.21 -10.58
N ILE A 141 4.41 -0.92 -11.07
CA ILE A 141 3.14 -1.50 -10.62
C ILE A 141 3.47 -2.90 -10.10
N HIS A 142 3.06 -3.22 -8.88
CA HIS A 142 3.20 -4.55 -8.29
C HIS A 142 2.55 -5.62 -9.17
N ASP A 143 2.99 -6.88 -9.05
CA ASP A 143 2.39 -7.96 -9.83
C ASP A 143 0.92 -8.16 -9.45
N LEU A 144 0.08 -8.08 -10.47
CA LEU A 144 -1.37 -8.23 -10.38
C LEU A 144 -1.75 -9.68 -10.67
N ILE A 145 -1.02 -10.31 -11.59
CA ILE A 145 -1.23 -11.69 -12.00
C ILE A 145 0.09 -12.45 -11.92
N VAL A 146 0.08 -13.57 -11.22
CA VAL A 146 1.25 -14.44 -11.06
C VAL A 146 0.94 -15.85 -11.54
N GLU A 147 1.98 -16.68 -11.67
CA GLU A 147 1.79 -18.11 -11.96
C GLU A 147 1.30 -18.85 -10.71
N GLY A 148 0.12 -19.45 -10.82
CA GLY A 148 -0.51 -20.24 -9.77
C GLY A 148 -0.30 -21.75 -9.94
N PRO A 149 -1.00 -22.55 -9.11
CA PRO A 149 -0.95 -24.01 -9.20
C PRO A 149 -1.29 -24.51 -10.61
N ALA A 150 -0.53 -25.50 -11.09
CA ALA A 150 -0.65 -26.07 -12.44
C ALA A 150 -0.40 -25.08 -13.60
N GLY A 151 0.35 -24.00 -13.35
CA GLY A 151 0.77 -23.03 -14.37
C GLY A 151 -0.35 -22.12 -14.86
N LYS A 152 -1.47 -22.05 -14.12
CA LYS A 152 -2.60 -21.19 -14.45
C LYS A 152 -2.40 -19.78 -13.90
N PRO A 153 -2.94 -18.74 -14.55
CA PRO A 153 -2.97 -17.39 -13.99
C PRO A 153 -3.66 -17.37 -12.63
N PHE A 154 -3.03 -16.71 -11.65
CA PHE A 154 -3.56 -16.48 -10.32
C PHE A 154 -3.57 -14.98 -10.04
N LEU A 155 -4.74 -14.46 -9.65
CA LEU A 155 -4.93 -13.06 -9.32
C LEU A 155 -4.37 -12.78 -7.92
N THR A 156 -3.49 -11.79 -7.81
CA THR A 156 -3.05 -11.28 -6.51
C THR A 156 -4.17 -10.46 -5.86
N GLN A 157 -3.99 -10.07 -4.60
CA GLN A 157 -4.96 -9.23 -3.88
C GLN A 157 -5.26 -7.88 -4.56
N TRP A 158 -4.39 -7.45 -5.48
CA TRP A 158 -4.49 -6.18 -6.20
C TRP A 158 -5.28 -6.28 -7.50
N ALA A 159 -5.30 -7.45 -8.15
CA ALA A 159 -5.82 -7.58 -9.51
C ALA A 159 -7.33 -7.37 -9.63
N THR A 160 -8.12 -8.09 -8.84
CA THR A 160 -9.59 -7.98 -8.93
C THR A 160 -10.06 -6.55 -8.68
N PRO A 161 -9.63 -5.87 -7.60
CA PRO A 161 -10.00 -4.47 -7.39
C PRO A 161 -9.55 -3.53 -8.53
N ALA A 162 -8.35 -3.71 -9.08
CA ALA A 162 -7.84 -2.87 -10.16
C ALA A 162 -8.65 -3.05 -11.46
N ILE A 163 -8.92 -4.30 -11.86
CA ILE A 163 -9.74 -4.59 -13.05
C ILE A 163 -11.16 -4.02 -12.88
N THR A 164 -11.79 -4.22 -11.72
CA THR A 164 -13.13 -3.67 -11.45
C THR A 164 -13.13 -2.14 -11.54
N ALA A 165 -12.15 -1.48 -10.93
CA ALA A 165 -12.04 -0.02 -11.00
C ALA A 165 -11.88 0.49 -12.44
N LEU A 166 -11.03 -0.15 -13.26
CA LEU A 166 -10.89 0.21 -14.68
C LEU A 166 -12.21 0.07 -15.45
N GLN A 167 -12.98 -0.99 -15.18
CA GLN A 167 -14.29 -1.20 -15.81
C GLN A 167 -15.32 -0.15 -15.38
N GLU A 168 -15.32 0.24 -14.10
CA GLU A 168 -16.20 1.30 -13.57
C GLU A 168 -15.88 2.67 -14.17
N GLU A 169 -14.59 2.94 -14.45
CA GLU A 169 -14.13 4.13 -15.18
C GLU A 169 -14.37 4.04 -16.71
N GLY A 170 -14.95 2.94 -17.19
CA GLY A 170 -15.32 2.77 -18.59
C GLY A 170 -14.18 2.36 -19.52
N VAL A 171 -13.07 1.84 -18.98
CA VAL A 171 -11.97 1.28 -19.77
C VAL A 171 -12.41 -0.05 -20.40
N ASP A 172 -12.27 -0.16 -21.72
CA ASP A 172 -12.61 -1.37 -22.48
C ASP A 172 -11.48 -2.40 -22.35
N LEU A 173 -11.57 -3.24 -21.33
CA LEU A 173 -10.54 -4.24 -21.05
C LEU A 173 -10.64 -5.44 -22.00
N PRO A 174 -9.49 -5.99 -22.44
CA PRO A 174 -9.44 -7.23 -23.20
C PRO A 174 -10.24 -8.37 -22.56
N ASP A 175 -10.94 -9.15 -23.38
CA ASP A 175 -11.81 -10.25 -22.96
C ASP A 175 -11.10 -11.24 -22.03
N GLU A 176 -9.81 -11.49 -22.27
CA GLU A 176 -9.01 -12.41 -21.47
C GLU A 176 -8.85 -11.93 -20.01
N LEU A 177 -8.73 -10.62 -19.79
CA LEU A 177 -8.66 -10.04 -18.44
C LEU A 177 -10.04 -10.03 -17.76
N ALA A 178 -11.09 -9.68 -18.51
CA ALA A 178 -12.46 -9.67 -18.00
C ALA A 178 -12.94 -11.07 -17.57
N GLN A 179 -12.48 -12.12 -18.26
CA GLN A 179 -12.80 -13.51 -17.93
C GLN A 179 -12.13 -14.00 -16.63
N LEU A 180 -10.99 -13.44 -16.23
CA LEU A 180 -10.27 -13.89 -15.02
C LEU A 180 -11.07 -13.64 -13.74
N ILE A 181 -11.79 -12.52 -13.64
CA ILE A 181 -12.67 -12.24 -12.48
C ILE A 181 -13.88 -13.17 -12.47
N ARG A 182 -14.49 -13.42 -13.64
CA ARG A 182 -15.67 -14.30 -13.73
C ARG A 182 -15.35 -15.74 -13.27
N LEU A 183 -14.11 -16.17 -13.45
CA LEU A 183 -13.64 -17.48 -13.00
C LEU A 183 -13.32 -17.51 -11.50
N SER A 184 -12.84 -16.42 -10.89
CA SER A 184 -12.58 -16.39 -9.45
C SER A 184 -13.86 -16.51 -8.62
N ASP A 185 -14.97 -15.92 -9.07
CA ASP A 185 -16.27 -15.97 -8.38
C ASP A 185 -16.92 -17.37 -8.44
N SER A 186 -16.46 -18.24 -9.33
CA SER A 186 -16.99 -19.61 -9.49
C SER A 186 -16.33 -20.65 -8.55
N LEU A 187 -15.30 -20.24 -7.80
CA LEU A 187 -14.54 -21.09 -6.88
C LEU A 187 -14.83 -20.81 -5.40
N THR A 188 -15.77 -19.91 -5.11
CA THR A 188 -16.33 -19.64 -3.77
C THR A 188 -17.66 -20.33 -3.53
#